data_AF-Q4RRH7-F1
#
_entry.id   AF-Q4RRH7-F1
#
_cell.length_a   1.000
_cell.length_b   1.000
_cell.length_c   1.000
_cell.angle_alpha   90.00
_cell.angle_beta   90.00
_cell.angle_gamma   90.00
#
_symmetry.space_group_name_H-M   'P 1'
#
loop_
_entity.id
_entity.type
_entity.pdbx_description
1 polymer ?
#
loop_
_entity_poly.entity_id
_entity_poly.type
_entity_poly.pdbx_seq_one_letter_code
_entity_poly.pdbx_strand_id
1 'polypeptide(L)'
;MVFSREAVARLLRSGCRCYSNDAPDDMVLGMCLNALGLPVTHSPLFHQARPEDYARDFLAHQVPISFHKHWNIDPVAVFNKWLK
;
A
#
# COMPACT_ATOMS: atom_id res chain seq x y z
N MET A 1 0.83 1.03 -1.21
CA MET A 1 0.93 0.70 -2.65
C MET A 1 2.24 1.26 -3.19
N VAL A 2 2.84 0.65 -4.21
CA VAL A 2 4.03 1.16 -4.89
C VAL A 2 3.76 1.16 -6.38
N PHE A 3 4.16 2.23 -7.07
CA PHE A 3 3.92 2.41 -8.50
C PHE A 3 5.23 2.62 -9.23
N SER A 4 5.30 2.09 -10.45
CA SER A 4 6.37 2.47 -11.37
C SER A 4 6.12 3.89 -11.89
N ARG A 5 7.20 4.60 -12.24
CA ARG A 5 7.10 5.95 -12.83
C ARG A 5 6.19 5.98 -14.05
N GLU A 6 6.25 4.95 -14.91
CA GLU A 6 5.41 4.88 -16.11
C GLU A 6 3.93 4.71 -15.78
N ALA A 7 3.58 3.88 -14.79
CA ALA A 7 2.19 3.72 -14.36
C ALA A 7 1.61 5.05 -13.87
N VAL A 8 2.38 5.81 -13.08
CA VAL A 8 1.98 7.15 -12.61
C VAL A 8 1.79 8.11 -13.79
N ALA A 9 2.73 8.13 -14.74
CA ALA A 9 2.63 9.00 -15.91
C ALA A 9 1.37 8.70 -16.75
N ARG A 10 1.02 7.42 -16.93
CA ARG A 10 -0.22 7.00 -17.59
C ARG A 10 -1.47 7.40 -16.83
N LEU A 11 -1.47 7.24 -15.51
CA LEU A 11 -2.58 7.63 -14.64
C LEU A 11 -2.86 9.14 -14.71
N LEU A 12 -1.81 9.97 -14.66
CA LEU A 12 -1.95 11.42 -14.77
C LEU A 12 -2.50 11.86 -16.14
N ARG A 13 -2.08 11.19 -17.22
CA ARG A 13 -2.58 11.48 -18.57
C ARG A 13 -4.02 11.02 -18.81
N SER A 14 -4.55 10.09 -18.00
CA SER A 14 -5.90 9.54 -18.22
C SER A 14 -7.03 10.44 -17.74
N GLY A 15 -6.72 11.52 -17.01
CA GLY A 15 -7.73 12.35 -16.35
C GLY A 15 -8.42 11.65 -15.17
N CYS A 16 -7.82 10.59 -14.62
CA CYS A 16 -8.32 9.94 -13.41
C CYS A 16 -8.41 10.96 -12.27
N ARG A 17 -9.55 11.00 -11.57
CA ARG A 17 -9.79 11.86 -10.43
C ARG A 17 -10.81 11.24 -9.48
N CYS A 18 -10.70 11.56 -8.19
CA CYS A 18 -11.73 11.25 -7.21
C CYS A 18 -13.04 11.95 -7.59
N TYR A 19 -14.16 11.26 -7.38
CA TYR A 19 -15.50 11.80 -7.68
C TYR A 19 -16.05 12.71 -6.56
N SER A 20 -15.45 12.66 -5.37
CA SER A 20 -15.72 13.55 -4.24
C SER A 20 -14.49 13.63 -3.33
N ASN A 21 -14.47 14.57 -2.39
CA ASN A 21 -13.38 14.72 -1.43
C ASN A 21 -13.29 13.54 -0.45
N ASP A 22 -14.42 12.90 -0.15
CA ASP A 22 -14.50 11.74 0.75
C ASP A 22 -14.48 10.40 -0.01
N ALA A 23 -14.15 10.42 -1.30
CA ALA A 23 -14.02 9.20 -2.08
C ALA A 23 -12.83 8.37 -1.54
N PRO A 24 -12.97 7.04 -1.44
CA PRO A 24 -11.85 6.16 -1.08
C PRO A 24 -10.83 6.17 -2.23
N ASP A 25 -9.72 6.86 -1.99
CA ASP A 25 -8.68 7.13 -2.98
C ASP A 25 -8.03 5.85 -3.50
N ASP A 26 -7.79 4.87 -2.64
CA ASP A 26 -7.23 3.57 -2.99
C ASP A 26 -8.12 2.75 -3.93
N MET A 27 -9.43 2.76 -3.70
CA MET A 27 -10.42 2.13 -4.59
C MET A 27 -10.50 2.87 -5.93
N VAL A 28 -10.47 4.21 -5.93
CA VAL A 28 -10.46 5.03 -7.15
C VAL A 28 -9.21 4.75 -7.97
N LEU A 29 -8.03 4.67 -7.33
CA LEU A 29 -6.79 4.29 -7.99
C LEU A 29 -6.91 2.90 -8.63
N GLY A 30 -7.48 1.92 -7.94
CA GLY A 30 -7.75 0.59 -8.48
C GLY A 30 -8.65 0.62 -9.72
N MET A 31 -9.74 1.37 -9.68
CA MET A 31 -10.65 1.54 -10.82
C MET A 31 -9.94 2.19 -12.02
N CYS A 32 -9.14 3.22 -11.80
CA CYS A 32 -8.42 3.90 -12.88
C CYS A 32 -7.35 3.01 -13.50
N LEU A 33 -6.61 2.24 -12.69
CA LEU A 33 -5.64 1.27 -13.21
C LEU A 33 -6.32 0.20 -14.05
N ASN A 34 -7.47 -0.33 -13.59
CA ASN A 34 -8.27 -1.28 -14.34
C ASN A 34 -8.77 -0.70 -15.67
N ALA A 35 -9.31 0.53 -15.67
CA ALA A 35 -9.76 1.22 -16.88
C ALA A 35 -8.64 1.46 -17.91
N LEU A 36 -7.40 1.62 -17.43
CA LEU A 36 -6.20 1.78 -18.27
C LEU A 36 -5.58 0.44 -18.71
N GLY A 37 -6.13 -0.70 -18.28
CA GLY A 37 -5.53 -2.02 -18.50
C GLY A 37 -4.15 -2.17 -17.85
N LEU A 38 -3.90 -1.46 -16.74
CA LEU A 38 -2.66 -1.55 -15.96
C LEU A 38 -2.82 -2.63 -14.88
N PRO A 39 -2.01 -3.70 -14.90
CA PRO A 39 -2.14 -4.77 -13.92
C PRO A 39 -1.72 -4.31 -12.52
N VAL A 40 -2.47 -4.72 -11.51
CA VAL A 40 -2.13 -4.56 -10.09
C VAL A 40 -1.71 -5.92 -9.55
N THR A 41 -0.48 -6.02 -9.06
CA THR A 41 0.04 -7.26 -8.48
C THR A 41 -0.02 -7.17 -6.96
N HIS A 42 -0.72 -8.13 -6.33
CA HIS A 42 -0.70 -8.25 -4.88
C HIS A 42 0.65 -8.80 -4.43
N SER A 43 1.21 -8.23 -3.35
CA SER A 43 2.34 -8.78 -2.62
C SER A 43 1.95 -8.97 -1.15
N PRO A 44 2.20 -10.16 -0.57
CA PRO A 44 1.91 -10.44 0.84
C PRO A 44 2.82 -9.66 1.81
N LEU A 45 3.86 -8.98 1.31
CA LEU A 45 4.85 -8.29 2.12
C LEU A 45 4.39 -6.88 2.57
N PHE A 46 3.30 -6.36 2.03
CA PHE A 46 2.71 -5.07 2.42
C PHE A 46 1.57 -5.28 3.42
N HIS A 47 1.75 -4.77 4.63
CA HIS A 47 0.80 -4.96 5.74
C HIS A 47 0.04 -3.67 6.03
N GLN A 48 -1.27 -3.78 6.20
CA GLN A 48 -2.16 -2.64 6.50
C GLN A 48 -2.22 -2.30 8.00
N ALA A 49 -2.00 -3.28 8.87
CA ALA A 49 -2.10 -3.11 10.32
C ALA A 49 -0.73 -2.94 10.98
N ARG A 50 -0.68 -2.89 12.32
CA ARG A 50 0.58 -2.87 13.09
C ARG A 50 1.20 -4.26 13.09
N PRO A 51 2.51 -4.42 13.31
CA PRO A 51 3.12 -5.74 13.43
C PRO A 51 2.47 -6.63 14.48
N GLU A 52 2.05 -6.05 15.61
CA GLU A 52 1.38 -6.77 16.72
C GLU A 52 -0.04 -7.25 16.41
N ASP A 53 -0.66 -6.73 15.35
CA ASP A 53 -1.98 -7.16 14.90
C ASP A 53 -1.89 -8.46 14.06
N TYR A 54 -0.69 -8.93 13.74
CA TYR A 54 -0.44 -10.16 12.99
C TYR A 54 0.11 -11.28 13.89
N ALA A 55 -0.19 -12.53 13.54
CA ALA A 55 0.43 -13.68 14.18
C ALA A 55 1.95 -13.65 13.98
N ARG A 56 2.72 -13.96 15.03
CA ARG A 56 4.20 -13.93 14.97
C ARG A 56 4.74 -14.86 13.89
N ASP A 57 4.19 -16.07 13.81
CA ASP A 57 4.62 -17.05 12.81
C ASP A 57 4.35 -16.53 11.40
N PHE A 58 3.23 -15.86 11.17
CA PHE A 58 2.94 -15.26 9.85
C PHE A 58 4.03 -14.27 9.42
N LEU A 59 4.47 -13.39 10.32
CA LEU A 59 5.55 -12.43 10.03
C LEU A 59 6.95 -13.06 10.01
N ALA A 60 7.15 -14.23 10.61
CA ALA A 60 8.47 -14.88 10.65
C ALA A 60 8.87 -15.53 9.32
N HIS A 61 7.92 -15.83 8.44
CA HIS A 61 8.19 -16.51 7.17
C HIS A 61 8.79 -15.60 6.09
N GLN A 62 8.63 -14.28 6.20
CA GLN A 62 8.97 -13.33 5.13
C GLN A 62 9.42 -12.00 5.72
N VAL A 63 10.38 -11.32 5.07
CA VAL A 63 10.77 -9.95 5.47
C VAL A 63 9.70 -8.96 4.98
N PRO A 64 9.00 -8.26 5.88
CA PRO A 64 7.97 -7.29 5.49
C PRO A 64 8.56 -6.10 4.72
N ILE A 65 7.77 -5.52 3.81
CA ILE A 65 8.13 -4.27 3.12
C ILE A 65 7.53 -3.05 3.85
N SER A 66 6.34 -3.18 4.44
CA SER A 66 5.70 -2.07 5.15
C SER A 66 4.67 -2.52 6.19
N PHE A 67 4.44 -1.65 7.16
CA PHE A 67 3.27 -1.64 8.06
C PHE A 67 2.61 -0.26 7.99
N HIS A 68 1.29 -0.18 7.84
CA HIS A 68 0.62 1.09 7.52
C HIS A 68 -0.04 1.77 8.73
N LYS A 69 -0.37 1.01 9.78
CA LYS A 69 -1.01 1.56 10.99
C LYS A 69 0.04 1.98 12.02
N HIS A 70 0.03 3.25 12.40
CA HIS A 70 0.97 3.85 13.37
C HIS A 70 0.30 4.33 14.66
N TRP A 71 -0.90 3.82 14.94
CA TRP A 71 -1.66 4.20 16.13
C TRP A 71 -1.12 3.51 17.39
N ASN A 72 -0.84 4.30 18.43
CA ASN A 72 -0.39 3.82 19.75
C ASN A 72 0.85 2.91 19.68
N ILE A 73 1.82 3.29 18.84
CA ILE A 73 3.08 2.56 18.63
C ILE A 73 4.19 3.57 18.29
N ASP A 74 5.45 3.23 18.57
CA ASP A 74 6.60 4.01 18.09
C ASP A 74 6.96 3.59 16.65
N PRO A 75 6.70 4.43 15.63
CA PRO A 75 6.96 4.09 14.23
C PRO A 75 8.47 3.93 13.94
N VAL A 76 9.34 4.63 14.66
CA VAL A 76 10.78 4.58 14.46
C VAL A 76 11.34 3.28 15.04
N ALA A 77 10.85 2.87 16.20
CA ALA A 77 11.18 1.55 16.76
C ALA A 77 10.70 0.41 15.85
N VAL A 78 9.50 0.52 15.28
CA VAL A 78 8.99 -0.45 14.29
C VAL A 78 9.88 -0.52 13.07
N PHE A 79 10.23 0.63 12.48
CA PHE A 79 11.12 0.68 11.32
C PHE A 79 12.46 0.00 11.61
N ASN A 80 13.14 0.37 12.70
CA ASN A 80 14.43 -0.18 13.06
C ASN A 80 14.38 -1.70 13.34
N LYS A 81 13.25 -2.21 13.84
CA LYS A 81 13.08 -3.62 14.15
C LYS A 81 12.73 -4.48 12.92
N TRP A 82 11.89 -3.96 12.03
CA TRP A 82 11.25 -4.78 10.99
C TRP A 82 11.68 -4.44 9.57
N LEU A 83 12.16 -3.22 9.30
CA LEU A 83 12.30 -2.68 7.94
C LEU A 83 13.70 -2.11 7.63
N LYS A 84 14.66 -2.26 8.54
CA LYS A 84 16.06 -1.83 8.38
C LYS A 84 16.95 -3.01 8.01
#